data_AF-A0A6V2TWW1-F1
#
_entry.id   AF-A0A6V2TWW1-F1
#
_cell.length_a   1.000
_cell.length_b   1.000
_cell.length_c   1.000
_cell.angle_alpha   90.00
_cell.angle_beta   90.00
_cell.angle_gamma   90.00
#
_symmetry.space_group_name_H-M   'P 1'
#
loop_
_entity.id
_entity.type
_entity.pdbx_description
1 polymer ?
#
loop_
_entity_poly.entity_id
_entity_poly.type
_entity_poly.pdbx_seq_one_letter_code
_entity_poly.pdbx_strand_id
1 'polypeptide(L)'
;MAESTFDAVCEAAVSARVLDQPRVDQMTDVLASYLGDEARERAIERILASPPLFAPHTRVELAGLAARPELNGQQGTIAAPFRRGADGSLRFPVSLPVGDGAPMLVRAVNLRLLEQGRQGRNGGGKTEETDVFAEPIKPLRVASAAEDAAARARAGAAHAAHKQRMQASDNDAGNATPSEAIWEYEANGVWEPYPSELNKQIEGLYSMGSPQYLYRPGRPECEGMYDPDAINGFLVGRRPHDQCATHRIVFGEGREVFMYAGGGRRVRRRGPAADAAHMEFMRGLVPGEVDAGGCRREAGAQQRWERH
;
A
#
# COMPACT_ATOMS: atom_id res chain seq x y z
N MET A 1 -26.28 -3.10 -5.87
CA MET A 1 -25.90 -4.22 -4.98
C MET A 1 -24.77 -5.07 -5.58
N ALA A 2 -24.88 -5.56 -6.82
CA ALA A 2 -23.82 -6.38 -7.44
C ALA A 2 -22.43 -5.70 -7.52
N GLU A 3 -22.38 -4.39 -7.82
CA GLU A 3 -21.13 -3.63 -8.02
C GLU A 3 -20.34 -3.37 -6.72
N SER A 4 -21.01 -3.31 -5.56
CA SER A 4 -20.38 -3.08 -4.25
C SER A 4 -19.80 -4.36 -3.65
N THR A 5 -20.52 -5.48 -3.76
CA THR A 5 -19.99 -6.80 -3.37
C THR A 5 -18.79 -7.18 -4.24
N PHE A 6 -18.81 -6.75 -5.51
CA PHE A 6 -17.75 -6.94 -6.48
C PHE A 6 -16.45 -6.21 -6.11
N ASP A 7 -16.53 -4.93 -5.73
CA ASP A 7 -15.36 -4.16 -5.31
C ASP A 7 -14.74 -4.73 -4.03
N ALA A 8 -15.57 -5.19 -3.08
CA ALA A 8 -15.10 -5.86 -1.86
C ALA A 8 -14.40 -7.20 -2.15
N VAL A 9 -14.88 -8.00 -3.11
CA VAL A 9 -14.24 -9.25 -3.52
C VAL A 9 -12.90 -8.99 -4.23
N CYS A 10 -12.85 -7.98 -5.11
CA CYS A 10 -11.62 -7.58 -5.76
C CYS A 10 -10.57 -7.08 -4.75
N GLU A 11 -10.97 -6.23 -3.79
CA GLU A 11 -10.06 -5.77 -2.73
C GLU A 11 -9.59 -6.88 -1.79
N ALA A 12 -10.48 -7.82 -1.42
CA ALA A 12 -10.12 -8.97 -0.60
C ALA A 12 -9.10 -9.88 -1.33
N ALA A 13 -9.32 -10.12 -2.62
CA ALA A 13 -8.41 -10.92 -3.44
C ALA A 13 -7.03 -10.25 -3.62
N VAL A 14 -7.02 -8.93 -3.83
CA VAL A 14 -5.81 -8.12 -3.90
C VAL A 14 -5.05 -8.10 -2.57
N SER A 15 -5.77 -8.00 -1.46
CA SER A 15 -5.20 -7.95 -0.11
C SER A 15 -4.61 -9.29 0.33
N ALA A 16 -5.07 -10.40 -0.23
CA ALA A 16 -4.67 -11.75 0.16
C ALA A 16 -3.21 -12.13 -0.19
N ARG A 17 -2.44 -11.25 -0.87
CA ARG A 17 -1.00 -11.39 -1.22
C ARG A 17 -0.57 -12.83 -1.54
N VAL A 18 -0.34 -13.07 -2.84
CA VAL A 18 0.05 -14.36 -3.46
C VAL A 18 -1.16 -15.23 -3.79
N LEU A 19 -1.87 -14.83 -4.85
CA LEU A 19 -2.57 -15.81 -5.68
C LEU A 19 -1.56 -16.35 -6.69
N ASP A 20 -1.35 -17.66 -6.67
CA ASP A 20 -0.71 -18.34 -7.79
C ASP A 20 -1.66 -18.29 -9.01
N GLN A 21 -1.13 -18.55 -10.22
CA GLN A 21 -1.94 -18.54 -11.45
C GLN A 21 -3.20 -19.43 -11.34
N PRO A 22 -3.16 -20.64 -10.74
CA PRO A 22 -4.35 -21.47 -10.57
C PRO A 22 -5.47 -20.80 -9.74
N ARG A 23 -5.12 -20.05 -8.70
CA ARG A 23 -6.11 -19.32 -7.90
C ARG A 23 -6.66 -18.10 -8.61
N VAL A 24 -5.84 -17.41 -9.41
CA VAL A 24 -6.31 -16.35 -10.30
C VAL A 24 -7.31 -16.93 -11.29
N ASP A 25 -6.96 -18.04 -11.94
CA ASP A 25 -7.80 -18.74 -12.92
C ASP A 25 -9.14 -19.18 -12.30
N GLN A 26 -9.10 -19.80 -11.11
CA GLN A 26 -10.29 -20.22 -10.37
C GLN A 26 -11.19 -19.03 -9.97
N MET A 27 -10.58 -17.91 -9.58
CA MET A 27 -11.33 -16.69 -9.24
C MET A 27 -11.91 -16.03 -10.49
N THR A 28 -11.21 -16.05 -11.63
CA THR A 28 -11.77 -15.59 -12.91
C THR A 28 -12.95 -16.43 -13.36
N ASP A 29 -12.93 -17.75 -13.15
CA ASP A 29 -14.05 -18.64 -13.48
C ASP A 29 -15.27 -18.37 -12.60
N VAL A 30 -15.05 -18.13 -11.30
CA VAL A 30 -16.11 -17.69 -10.39
C VAL A 30 -16.69 -16.35 -10.86
N LEU A 31 -15.85 -15.35 -11.12
CA LEU A 31 -16.30 -14.05 -11.61
C LEU A 31 -17.02 -14.15 -12.97
N ALA A 32 -16.58 -15.05 -13.85
CA ALA A 32 -17.20 -15.30 -15.15
C ALA A 32 -18.63 -15.87 -15.04
N SER A 33 -18.97 -16.54 -13.94
CA SER A 33 -20.32 -17.05 -13.70
C SER A 33 -21.30 -16.01 -13.17
N TYR A 34 -20.83 -14.88 -12.64
CA TYR A 34 -21.66 -13.87 -11.96
C TYR A 34 -21.74 -12.52 -12.68
N LEU A 35 -20.86 -12.23 -13.62
CA LEU A 35 -20.73 -10.91 -14.26
C LEU A 35 -20.98 -10.98 -15.77
N GLY A 36 -21.60 -9.92 -16.31
CA GLY A 36 -21.62 -9.70 -17.76
C GLY A 36 -20.22 -9.40 -18.31
N ASP A 37 -20.01 -9.61 -19.61
CA ASP A 37 -18.69 -9.58 -20.25
C ASP A 37 -17.87 -8.30 -19.99
N GLU A 38 -18.52 -7.12 -19.98
CA GLU A 38 -17.82 -5.86 -19.68
C GLU A 38 -17.38 -5.75 -18.21
N ALA A 39 -18.25 -6.13 -17.27
CA ALA A 39 -17.93 -6.09 -15.84
C ALA A 39 -16.83 -7.10 -15.50
N ARG A 40 -16.85 -8.25 -16.18
CA ARG A 40 -15.80 -9.26 -16.13
C ARG A 40 -14.45 -8.70 -16.60
N GLU A 41 -14.38 -8.04 -17.75
CA GLU A 41 -13.11 -7.49 -18.27
C GLU A 41 -12.54 -6.44 -17.30
N ARG A 42 -13.39 -5.56 -16.75
CA ARG A 42 -12.96 -4.57 -15.75
C ARG A 42 -12.45 -5.21 -14.45
N ALA A 43 -13.09 -6.30 -13.99
CA ALA A 43 -12.65 -7.06 -12.82
C ALA A 43 -11.24 -7.61 -12.97
N ILE A 44 -11.05 -8.28 -14.11
CA ILE A 44 -9.81 -8.95 -14.45
C ILE A 44 -8.71 -7.91 -14.59
N GLU A 45 -8.97 -6.80 -15.27
CA GLU A 45 -8.00 -5.70 -15.35
C GLU A 45 -7.64 -5.15 -13.98
N ARG A 46 -8.60 -4.96 -13.07
CA ARG A 46 -8.35 -4.43 -11.72
C ARG A 46 -7.54 -5.39 -10.85
N ILE A 47 -7.85 -6.69 -10.90
CA ILE A 47 -7.13 -7.73 -10.16
C ILE A 47 -5.71 -7.90 -10.72
N LEU A 48 -5.56 -7.98 -12.04
CA LEU A 48 -4.26 -8.15 -12.69
C LEU A 48 -3.38 -6.90 -12.58
N ALA A 49 -3.97 -5.70 -12.61
CA ALA A 49 -3.22 -4.45 -12.40
C ALA A 49 -2.91 -4.15 -10.94
N SER A 50 -3.43 -4.96 -10.01
CA SER A 50 -3.05 -4.83 -8.62
C SER A 50 -1.57 -5.19 -8.42
N PRO A 51 -0.77 -4.32 -7.81
CA PRO A 51 0.60 -4.68 -7.41
C PRO A 51 0.52 -5.84 -6.40
N PRO A 52 1.19 -7.00 -6.63
CA PRO A 52 2.50 -7.10 -7.29
C PRO A 52 2.55 -8.00 -8.54
N LEU A 53 1.41 -8.40 -9.13
CA LEU A 53 1.40 -9.45 -10.18
C LEU A 53 2.22 -9.08 -11.43
N PHE A 54 2.13 -7.83 -11.87
CA PHE A 54 2.80 -7.33 -13.08
C PHE A 54 3.66 -6.10 -12.80
N ALA A 55 4.66 -6.26 -11.93
CA ALA A 55 5.65 -5.23 -11.66
C ALA A 55 6.68 -5.11 -12.82
N PRO A 56 7.35 -3.95 -12.99
CA PRO A 56 8.51 -3.85 -13.87
C PRO A 56 9.54 -4.94 -13.58
N HIS A 57 10.23 -5.40 -14.62
CA HIS A 57 11.19 -6.51 -14.63
C HIS A 57 10.59 -7.91 -14.41
N THR A 58 9.27 -8.03 -14.33
CA THR A 58 8.59 -9.34 -14.28
C THR A 58 8.63 -10.02 -15.64
N ARG A 59 8.97 -11.31 -15.66
CA ARG A 59 8.94 -12.14 -16.87
C ARG A 59 7.51 -12.61 -17.13
N VAL A 60 7.07 -12.45 -18.35
CA VAL A 60 5.71 -12.78 -18.78
C VAL A 60 5.75 -13.55 -20.09
N GLU A 61 4.74 -14.37 -20.32
CA GLU A 61 4.44 -14.98 -21.62
C GLU A 61 3.24 -14.26 -22.23
N LEU A 62 3.32 -13.97 -23.51
CA LEU A 62 2.21 -13.40 -24.27
C LEU A 62 1.21 -14.51 -24.64
N ALA A 63 -0.07 -14.30 -24.38
CA ALA A 63 -1.13 -15.23 -24.73
C ALA A 63 -2.38 -14.48 -25.20
N GLY A 64 -3.24 -15.12 -26.01
CA GLY A 64 -4.54 -14.55 -26.39
C GLY A 64 -4.51 -13.34 -27.34
N LEU A 65 -3.36 -13.00 -27.95
CA LEU A 65 -3.27 -11.91 -28.90
C LEU A 65 -3.96 -12.27 -30.23
N ALA A 66 -5.16 -11.74 -30.46
CA ALA A 66 -5.91 -11.96 -31.70
C ALA A 66 -5.31 -11.25 -32.92
N ALA A 67 -4.78 -10.03 -32.72
CA ALA A 67 -4.22 -9.22 -33.81
C ALA A 67 -2.82 -9.68 -34.28
N ARG A 68 -2.10 -10.44 -33.44
CA ARG A 68 -0.72 -10.91 -33.66
C ARG A 68 -0.52 -12.31 -33.08
N PRO A 69 -1.16 -13.34 -33.65
CA PRO A 69 -1.12 -14.70 -33.10
C PRO A 69 0.29 -15.29 -33.05
N GLU A 70 1.21 -14.83 -33.91
CA GLU A 70 2.62 -15.22 -33.96
C GLU A 70 3.45 -14.81 -32.73
N LEU A 71 2.92 -13.88 -31.93
CA LEU A 71 3.53 -13.45 -30.67
C LEU A 71 3.07 -14.30 -29.48
N ASN A 72 2.02 -15.10 -29.62
CA ASN A 72 1.56 -15.97 -28.53
C ASN A 72 2.60 -17.05 -28.24
N GLY A 73 2.90 -17.27 -26.95
CA GLY A 73 3.97 -18.15 -26.47
C GLY A 73 5.35 -17.47 -26.39
N GLN A 74 5.50 -16.24 -26.89
CA GLN A 74 6.75 -15.51 -26.72
C GLN A 74 6.89 -14.97 -25.30
N GLN A 75 8.11 -15.07 -24.77
CA GLN A 75 8.45 -14.55 -23.45
C GLN A 75 8.98 -13.12 -23.57
N GLY A 76 8.55 -12.27 -22.64
CA GLY A 76 9.02 -10.90 -22.54
C GLY A 76 9.23 -10.47 -21.09
N THR A 77 9.69 -9.24 -20.94
CA THR A 77 9.86 -8.61 -19.63
C THR A 77 9.09 -7.30 -19.60
N ILE A 78 8.34 -7.05 -18.53
CA ILE A 78 7.65 -5.76 -18.34
C ILE A 78 8.71 -4.68 -18.15
N ALA A 79 8.77 -3.71 -19.07
CA ALA A 79 9.80 -2.69 -19.11
C ALA A 79 9.52 -1.52 -18.14
N ALA A 80 8.25 -1.21 -17.91
CA ALA A 80 7.82 -0.06 -17.13
C ALA A 80 6.40 -0.28 -16.55
N PRO A 81 5.92 0.57 -15.63
CA PRO A 81 4.54 0.51 -15.13
C PRO A 81 3.52 0.58 -16.26
N PHE A 82 2.33 0.01 -16.02
CA PHE A 82 1.23 0.04 -16.97
C PHE A 82 0.84 1.48 -17.33
N ARG A 83 0.30 1.66 -18.53
CA ARG A 83 -0.26 2.91 -19.02
C ARG A 83 -1.73 2.68 -19.35
N ARG A 84 -2.55 3.70 -19.14
CA ARG A 84 -3.95 3.65 -19.58
C ARG A 84 -4.01 3.95 -21.08
N GLY A 85 -4.63 3.06 -21.85
CA GLY A 85 -4.89 3.25 -23.27
C GLY A 85 -5.99 4.29 -23.53
N ALA A 86 -6.16 4.70 -24.78
CA ALA A 86 -7.24 5.59 -25.20
C ALA A 86 -8.64 4.99 -24.96
N ASP A 87 -8.72 3.65 -24.93
CA ASP A 87 -9.91 2.86 -24.62
C ASP A 87 -10.14 2.70 -23.09
N GLY A 88 -9.31 3.32 -22.26
CA GLY A 88 -9.37 3.18 -20.80
C GLY A 88 -8.74 1.89 -20.27
N SER A 89 -8.33 0.95 -21.13
CA SER A 89 -7.72 -0.32 -20.74
C SER A 89 -6.33 -0.15 -20.17
N LEU A 90 -5.91 -1.06 -19.29
CA LEU A 90 -4.56 -1.07 -18.72
C LEU A 90 -3.61 -1.86 -19.64
N ARG A 91 -2.56 -1.19 -20.10
CA ARG A 91 -1.57 -1.75 -21.04
C ARG A 91 -0.16 -1.72 -20.46
N PHE A 92 0.47 -2.87 -20.45
CA PHE A 92 1.82 -3.08 -19.95
C PHE A 92 2.82 -2.99 -21.10
N PRO A 93 3.87 -2.17 -20.99
CA PRO A 93 4.97 -2.16 -21.94
C PRO A 93 5.83 -3.41 -21.73
N VAL A 94 5.81 -4.34 -22.68
CA VAL A 94 6.56 -5.60 -22.67
C VAL A 94 7.68 -5.53 -23.70
N SER A 95 8.92 -5.69 -23.24
CA SER A 95 10.09 -5.86 -24.10
C SER A 95 10.24 -7.33 -24.48
N LEU A 96 10.20 -7.60 -25.79
CA LEU A 96 10.46 -8.92 -26.36
C LEU A 96 11.94 -9.05 -26.75
N PRO A 97 12.53 -10.25 -26.65
CA PRO A 97 13.91 -10.49 -27.09
C PRO A 97 14.06 -10.45 -28.61
N VAL A 98 12.99 -10.75 -29.36
CA VAL A 98 12.97 -10.78 -30.83
C VAL A 98 12.18 -9.57 -31.32
N GLY A 99 12.83 -8.42 -31.48
CA GLY A 99 12.20 -7.20 -32.00
C GLY A 99 13.13 -5.99 -31.98
N ASP A 100 12.65 -4.88 -32.54
CA ASP A 100 13.38 -3.60 -32.72
C ASP A 100 13.75 -2.87 -31.40
N GLY A 101 13.69 -3.56 -30.26
CA GLY A 101 13.97 -3.04 -28.92
C GLY A 101 12.86 -2.17 -28.32
N ALA A 102 11.91 -1.70 -29.12
CA ALA A 102 10.77 -0.93 -28.62
C ALA A 102 9.78 -1.82 -27.84
N PRO A 103 9.34 -1.43 -26.63
CA PRO A 103 8.38 -2.22 -25.86
C PRO A 103 7.00 -2.16 -26.51
N MET A 104 6.34 -3.32 -26.57
CA MET A 104 4.97 -3.46 -27.07
C MET A 104 3.96 -3.24 -25.94
N LEU A 105 2.89 -2.49 -26.18
CA LEU A 105 1.83 -2.28 -25.20
C LEU A 105 0.80 -3.43 -25.25
N VAL A 106 0.76 -4.25 -24.19
CA VAL A 106 -0.07 -5.46 -24.11
C VAL A 106 -1.08 -5.34 -22.97
N ARG A 107 -2.34 -5.73 -23.19
CA ARG A 107 -3.37 -5.75 -22.13
C ARG A 107 -3.05 -6.82 -21.08
N ALA A 108 -3.49 -6.57 -19.84
CA ALA A 108 -3.30 -7.51 -18.72
C ALA A 108 -3.77 -8.94 -19.05
N VAL A 109 -4.94 -9.07 -19.69
CA VAL A 109 -5.56 -10.35 -20.07
C VAL A 109 -4.71 -11.19 -21.04
N ASN A 110 -3.75 -10.55 -21.71
CA ASN A 110 -2.86 -11.19 -22.69
C ASN A 110 -1.48 -11.50 -22.11
N LEU A 111 -1.31 -11.41 -20.79
CA LEU A 111 -0.07 -11.70 -20.08
C LEU A 111 -0.29 -12.89 -19.14
N ARG A 112 0.60 -13.87 -19.24
CA ARG A 112 0.74 -14.94 -18.25
C ARG A 112 2.02 -14.73 -17.48
N LEU A 113 1.92 -14.80 -16.16
CA LEU A 113 3.11 -14.74 -15.31
C LEU A 113 3.90 -16.03 -15.53
N LEU A 114 5.13 -15.90 -16.03
CA LEU A 114 6.07 -17.02 -15.95
C LEU A 114 6.53 -17.05 -14.51
N GLU A 115 6.32 -18.17 -13.81
CA GLU A 115 6.85 -18.33 -12.45
C GLU A 115 8.28 -17.80 -12.45
N GLN A 116 8.56 -16.83 -11.57
CA GLN A 116 9.92 -16.41 -11.29
C GLN A 116 10.61 -17.66 -10.75
N GLY A 117 11.16 -18.48 -11.65
CA GLY A 117 11.93 -19.64 -11.31
C GLY A 117 12.97 -19.11 -10.36
N ARG A 118 12.82 -19.45 -9.06
CA ARG A 118 13.62 -18.97 -7.94
C ARG A 118 15.06 -18.93 -8.43
N GLN A 119 15.51 -17.75 -8.86
CA GLN A 119 16.80 -17.64 -9.52
C GLN A 119 17.79 -18.04 -8.45
N GLY A 120 18.37 -19.22 -8.64
CA GLY A 120 19.09 -19.93 -7.61
C GLY A 120 20.18 -19.04 -7.06
N ARG A 121 20.00 -18.60 -5.80
CA ARG A 121 21.07 -18.03 -4.99
C ARG A 121 22.13 -19.09 -4.61
N ASN A 122 22.02 -20.30 -5.17
CA ASN A 122 22.97 -21.40 -5.02
C ASN A 122 23.53 -21.77 -6.39
N GLY A 123 24.74 -21.30 -6.67
CA GLY A 123 25.48 -21.61 -7.89
C GLY A 123 26.96 -21.29 -7.71
N GLY A 124 27.60 -21.95 -6.74
CA GLY A 124 29.06 -22.02 -6.63
C GLY A 124 29.66 -22.84 -7.77
N GLY A 125 29.57 -22.31 -9.00
CA GLY A 125 30.30 -22.81 -10.14
C GLY A 125 31.73 -22.32 -10.07
N LYS A 126 32.67 -23.23 -9.79
CA LYS A 126 34.10 -23.05 -10.06
C LYS A 126 34.28 -22.74 -11.55
N THR A 127 34.59 -21.50 -11.88
CA THR A 127 35.16 -21.14 -13.18
C THR A 127 36.66 -21.45 -13.13
N GLU A 128 37.10 -22.28 -14.07
CA GLU A 128 38.51 -22.56 -14.33
C GLU A 128 39.25 -21.27 -14.71
N GLU A 129 40.27 -21.01 -13.89
CA GLU A 129 41.60 -20.47 -14.20
C GLU A 129 41.89 -20.13 -15.68
N THR A 130 41.74 -18.84 -16.01
CA THR A 130 42.63 -18.17 -16.97
C THR A 130 43.29 -16.99 -16.27
N ASP A 131 44.59 -17.16 -16.08
CA ASP A 131 45.54 -16.34 -15.35
C ASP A 131 45.95 -15.11 -16.18
N VAL A 132 45.36 -13.94 -15.91
CA VAL A 132 45.82 -12.67 -16.48
C VAL A 132 45.54 -11.51 -15.50
N PHE A 133 46.61 -11.04 -14.84
CA PHE A 133 46.77 -9.78 -14.07
C PHE A 133 45.90 -9.57 -12.82
N ALA A 134 46.43 -9.99 -11.67
CA ALA A 134 45.98 -9.55 -10.35
C ALA A 134 46.66 -8.23 -9.94
N GLU A 135 45.90 -7.13 -9.88
CA GLU A 135 46.26 -6.01 -9.01
C GLU A 135 45.93 -6.34 -7.55
N PRO A 136 46.75 -5.90 -6.57
CA PRO A 136 46.51 -6.18 -5.15
C PRO A 136 45.26 -5.46 -4.66
N ILE A 137 44.18 -6.22 -4.44
CA ILE A 137 42.96 -5.76 -3.78
C ILE A 137 43.33 -5.33 -2.35
N LYS A 138 43.12 -4.05 -2.04
CA LYS A 138 43.19 -3.52 -0.68
C LYS A 138 42.20 -4.29 0.22
N PRO A 139 42.62 -4.80 1.38
CA PRO A 139 41.71 -5.53 2.25
C PRO A 139 40.58 -4.61 2.72
N LEU A 140 39.32 -4.96 2.40
CA LEU A 140 38.16 -4.36 3.03
C LEU A 140 38.24 -4.66 4.53
N ARG A 141 38.34 -3.61 5.34
CA ARG A 141 38.19 -3.71 6.79
C ARG A 141 36.82 -4.31 7.10
N VAL A 142 36.82 -5.53 7.60
CA VAL A 142 35.68 -6.14 8.27
C VAL A 142 35.49 -5.34 9.57
N ALA A 143 34.49 -4.46 9.60
CA ALA A 143 34.10 -3.78 10.83
C ALA A 143 33.78 -4.87 11.85
N SER A 144 34.38 -4.77 13.03
CA SER A 144 34.27 -5.82 14.03
C SER A 144 32.82 -5.88 14.55
N ALA A 145 32.32 -7.07 14.88
CA ALA A 145 31.00 -7.23 15.48
C ALA A 145 30.79 -6.38 16.76
N ALA A 146 31.88 -5.92 17.39
CA ALA A 146 31.85 -4.98 18.51
C ALA A 146 31.46 -3.55 18.09
N GLU A 147 31.83 -3.10 16.89
CA GLU A 147 31.46 -1.77 16.37
C GLU A 147 29.96 -1.71 16.01
N ASP A 148 29.41 -2.79 15.45
CA ASP A 148 27.97 -2.90 15.17
C ASP A 148 27.13 -2.95 16.46
N ALA A 149 27.61 -3.65 17.48
CA ALA A 149 26.96 -3.68 18.80
C ALA A 149 27.00 -2.29 19.47
N ALA A 150 28.13 -1.58 19.37
CA ALA A 150 28.26 -0.22 19.89
C ALA A 150 27.37 0.78 19.13
N ALA A 151 27.21 0.64 17.82
CA ALA A 151 26.32 1.47 17.01
C ALA A 151 24.84 1.27 17.41
N ARG A 152 24.41 0.01 17.62
CA ARG A 152 23.05 -0.29 18.09
C ARG A 152 22.78 0.23 19.51
N ALA A 153 23.75 0.11 20.42
CA ALA A 153 23.63 0.65 21.77
C ALA A 153 23.52 2.19 21.78
N ARG A 154 24.28 2.89 20.94
CA ARG A 154 24.18 4.35 20.78
C ARG A 154 22.83 4.79 20.20
N ALA A 155 22.29 4.04 19.23
CA ALA A 155 20.97 4.33 18.66
C ALA A 155 19.84 4.12 19.69
N GLY A 156 19.90 3.04 20.48
CA GLY A 156 18.94 2.80 21.57
C GLY A 156 18.98 3.87 22.66
N ALA A 157 20.18 4.29 23.07
CA ALA A 157 20.37 5.36 24.05
C ALA A 157 19.86 6.73 23.54
N ALA A 158 20.09 7.05 22.27
CA ALA A 158 19.57 8.28 21.65
C ALA A 158 18.04 8.30 21.60
N HIS A 159 17.41 7.17 21.29
CA HIS A 159 15.95 7.05 21.29
C HIS A 159 15.35 7.19 22.71
N ALA A 160 15.98 6.56 23.71
CA ALA A 160 15.56 6.68 25.11
C ALA A 160 15.75 8.11 25.66
N ALA A 161 16.85 8.78 25.34
CA ALA A 161 17.10 10.17 25.76
C ALA A 161 16.15 11.15 25.08
N HIS A 162 15.81 10.93 23.80
CA HIS A 162 14.80 11.71 23.09
C HIS A 162 13.41 11.53 23.72
N LYS A 163 13.05 10.29 24.10
CA LYS A 163 11.80 9.98 24.81
C LYS A 163 11.72 10.68 26.18
N GLN A 164 12.80 10.67 26.97
CA GLN A 164 12.84 11.36 28.26
C GLN A 164 12.78 12.89 28.11
N ARG A 165 13.41 13.47 27.08
CA ARG A 165 13.37 14.91 26.82
C ARG A 165 11.98 15.39 26.36
N MET A 166 11.28 14.57 25.59
CA MET A 166 9.89 14.83 25.21
C MET A 166 8.96 14.78 26.44
N GLN A 167 9.10 13.76 27.30
CA GLN A 167 8.30 13.63 28.52
C GLN A 167 8.55 14.75 29.55
N ALA A 168 9.77 15.32 29.59
CA ALA A 168 10.07 16.45 30.47
C ALA A 168 9.46 17.78 30.00
N SER A 169 9.14 17.90 28.71
CA SER A 169 8.53 19.11 28.14
C SER A 169 7.01 19.19 28.37
N ASP A 170 6.36 18.07 28.71
CA ASP A 170 4.91 17.98 28.89
C ASP A 170 4.45 18.31 30.34
N ASN A 171 5.39 18.60 31.25
CA ASN A 171 5.07 18.88 32.66
C ASN A 171 4.66 20.34 32.95
N ASP A 172 4.54 21.21 31.95
CA ASP A 172 4.08 22.60 32.10
C ASP A 172 2.55 22.72 31.82
N ALA A 173 1.78 21.74 32.28
CA ALA A 173 0.35 21.53 32.03
C ALA A 173 -0.57 22.43 32.90
N GLY A 174 -0.29 23.74 32.92
CA GLY A 174 -0.98 24.73 33.75
C GLY A 174 -2.09 25.53 33.08
N ASN A 175 -2.76 25.03 32.03
CA ASN A 175 -4.01 25.63 31.53
C ASN A 175 -4.77 24.65 30.62
N ALA A 176 -5.39 23.63 31.20
CA ALA A 176 -6.16 22.63 30.45
C ALA A 176 -7.48 23.24 29.96
N THR A 177 -7.47 23.76 28.73
CA THR A 177 -8.66 23.93 27.90
C THR A 177 -9.31 22.56 27.62
N PRO A 178 -10.61 22.50 27.31
CA PRO A 178 -11.37 21.26 27.36
C PRO A 178 -10.82 20.20 26.41
N SER A 179 -10.27 19.14 27.02
CA SER A 179 -9.96 17.81 26.46
C SER A 179 -9.47 17.82 25.00
N GLU A 180 -8.20 18.20 24.83
CA GLU A 180 -7.47 18.07 23.56
C GLU A 180 -7.59 16.63 23.07
N ALA A 181 -8.14 16.44 21.86
CA ALA A 181 -8.19 15.12 21.27
C ALA A 181 -6.76 14.62 21.01
N ILE A 182 -6.51 13.38 21.39
CA ILE A 182 -5.21 12.72 21.26
C ILE A 182 -5.32 11.72 20.11
N TRP A 183 -4.54 11.95 19.07
CA TRP A 183 -4.32 11.03 17.99
C TRP A 183 -3.26 10.00 18.39
N GLU A 184 -3.57 8.74 18.14
CA GLU A 184 -2.72 7.61 18.42
C GLU A 184 -2.55 6.76 17.16
N TYR A 185 -1.41 6.08 17.06
CA TYR A 185 -1.14 5.08 16.03
C TYR A 185 -0.79 3.73 16.65
N GLU A 186 -1.08 2.66 15.93
CA GLU A 186 -0.76 1.31 16.37
C GLU A 186 0.68 0.94 15.99
N ALA A 187 1.50 0.62 16.98
CA ALA A 187 2.86 0.10 16.83
C ALA A 187 3.02 -1.15 17.69
N ASN A 188 3.34 -2.29 17.08
CA ASN A 188 3.51 -3.57 17.77
C ASN A 188 2.32 -3.97 18.67
N GLY A 189 1.09 -3.67 18.23
CA GLY A 189 -0.14 -3.94 18.99
C GLY A 189 -0.41 -2.99 20.17
N VAL A 190 0.41 -1.95 20.33
CA VAL A 190 0.25 -0.91 21.34
C VAL A 190 -0.11 0.39 20.65
N TRP A 191 -1.06 1.13 21.22
CA TRP A 191 -1.42 2.46 20.76
C TRP A 191 -0.48 3.50 21.37
N GLU A 192 0.26 4.20 20.51
CA GLU A 192 1.18 5.25 20.91
C GLU A 192 0.66 6.61 20.44
N PRO A 193 0.73 7.66 21.28
CA PRO A 193 0.32 9.00 20.87
C PRO A 193 1.31 9.58 19.85
N TYR A 194 0.78 10.39 18.92
CA TYR A 194 1.64 11.25 18.11
C TYR A 194 2.31 12.33 18.97
N PRO A 195 3.49 12.85 18.56
CA PRO A 195 4.09 14.02 19.21
C PRO A 195 3.09 15.19 19.29
N SER A 196 3.12 15.95 20.38
CA SER A 196 2.11 16.99 20.68
C SER A 196 1.91 18.02 19.56
N GLU A 197 2.99 18.49 18.93
CA GLU A 197 2.90 19.43 17.79
C GLU A 197 2.23 18.80 16.57
N LEU A 198 2.59 17.56 16.24
CA LEU A 198 1.96 16.81 15.15
C LEU A 198 0.49 16.53 15.48
N ASN A 199 0.18 16.21 16.74
CA ASN A 199 -1.18 15.98 17.21
C ASN A 199 -2.07 17.20 16.97
N LYS A 200 -1.59 18.42 17.27
CA LYS A 200 -2.31 19.68 17.02
C LYS A 200 -2.58 19.89 15.54
N GLN A 201 -1.61 19.59 14.67
CA GLN A 201 -1.75 19.72 13.22
C GLN A 201 -2.74 18.72 12.64
N ILE A 202 -2.64 17.46 13.07
CA ILE A 202 -3.58 16.40 12.70
C ILE A 202 -5.01 16.81 13.10
N GLU A 203 -5.21 17.23 14.36
CA GLU A 203 -6.52 17.65 14.86
C GLU A 203 -7.05 18.90 14.16
N GLY A 204 -6.19 19.88 13.86
CA GLY A 204 -6.56 21.09 13.14
C GLY A 204 -7.07 20.78 11.73
N LEU A 205 -6.33 19.98 10.97
CA LEU A 205 -6.73 19.57 9.62
C LEU A 205 -7.95 18.66 9.63
N TYR A 206 -8.01 17.74 10.59
CA TYR A 206 -9.19 16.93 10.80
C TYR A 206 -10.41 17.81 11.01
N SER A 207 -10.38 18.73 11.98
CA SER A 207 -11.49 19.64 12.32
C SER A 207 -11.91 20.55 11.16
N MET A 208 -10.99 20.91 10.25
CA MET A 208 -11.28 21.66 9.03
C MET A 208 -11.93 20.81 7.92
N GLY A 209 -12.12 19.51 8.14
CA GLY A 209 -12.71 18.59 7.17
C GLY A 209 -11.74 18.18 6.07
N SER A 210 -10.42 18.29 6.30
CA SER A 210 -9.45 17.74 5.36
C SER A 210 -9.64 16.22 5.29
N PRO A 211 -9.66 15.58 4.12
CA PRO A 211 -9.79 14.13 4.01
C PRO A 211 -8.51 13.38 4.42
N GLN A 212 -7.37 14.06 4.37
CA GLN A 212 -6.06 13.48 4.65
C GLN A 212 -5.07 14.50 5.20
N TYR A 213 -3.97 14.00 5.74
CA TYR A 213 -2.82 14.79 6.15
C TYR A 213 -1.51 14.15 5.71
N LEU A 214 -0.59 14.95 5.18
CA LEU A 214 0.69 14.53 4.60
C LEU A 214 1.82 15.13 5.41
N TYR A 215 2.71 14.29 5.94
CA TYR A 215 3.81 14.75 6.79
C TYR A 215 5.06 13.87 6.68
N ARG A 216 6.16 14.33 7.30
CA ARG A 216 7.39 13.57 7.45
C ARG A 216 7.79 13.51 8.93
N PRO A 217 7.97 12.30 9.51
CA PRO A 217 8.41 12.18 10.89
C PRO A 217 9.72 12.93 11.14
N GLY A 218 9.73 13.77 12.19
CA GLY A 218 10.90 14.56 12.58
C GLY A 218 11.20 15.78 11.71
N ARG A 219 10.35 16.12 10.74
CA ARG A 219 10.51 17.28 9.84
C ARG A 219 9.18 17.97 9.54
N PRO A 220 8.69 18.88 10.41
CA PRO A 220 7.45 19.61 10.20
C PRO A 220 7.47 20.52 8.95
N GLU A 221 8.66 20.96 8.50
CA GLU A 221 8.80 21.78 7.30
C GLU A 221 8.42 21.07 5.99
N CYS A 222 8.27 19.74 6.01
CA CYS A 222 7.90 18.93 4.84
C CYS A 222 6.38 18.73 4.71
N GLU A 223 5.57 19.42 5.50
CA GLU A 223 4.12 19.31 5.47
C GLU A 223 3.53 19.78 4.13
N GLY A 224 2.62 18.99 3.58
CA GLY A 224 1.91 19.33 2.33
C GLY A 224 2.70 19.17 1.02
N MET A 225 4.03 19.03 1.08
CA MET A 225 4.84 18.72 -0.10
C MET A 225 4.89 17.20 -0.33
N TYR A 226 4.43 16.72 -1.49
CA TYR A 226 4.49 15.32 -1.83
C TYR A 226 4.76 15.11 -3.32
N ASP A 227 5.28 13.93 -3.64
CA ASP A 227 5.36 13.45 -5.00
C ASP A 227 4.04 12.76 -5.38
N PRO A 228 3.31 13.22 -6.41
CA PRO A 228 2.06 12.59 -6.84
C PRO A 228 2.19 11.09 -7.12
N ASP A 229 3.35 10.63 -7.56
CA ASP A 229 3.61 9.22 -7.82
C ASP A 229 3.74 8.40 -6.52
N ALA A 230 4.16 9.02 -5.42
CA ALA A 230 4.23 8.38 -4.11
C ALA A 230 2.85 8.05 -3.53
N ILE A 231 1.87 8.94 -3.74
CA ILE A 231 0.48 8.76 -3.29
C ILE A 231 -0.16 7.52 -3.88
N ASN A 232 0.20 7.20 -5.12
CA ASN A 232 -0.31 6.04 -5.86
C ASN A 232 0.55 4.78 -5.64
N GLY A 233 1.56 4.83 -4.76
CA GLY A 233 2.44 3.72 -4.47
C GLY A 233 3.47 3.40 -5.56
N PHE A 234 3.62 4.25 -6.59
CA PHE A 234 4.59 4.01 -7.67
C PHE A 234 6.05 4.17 -7.23
N LEU A 235 6.29 4.86 -6.11
CA LEU A 235 7.62 5.13 -5.57
C LEU A 235 8.01 4.24 -4.40
N VAL A 236 7.26 3.15 -4.15
CA VAL A 236 7.64 2.17 -3.13
C VAL A 236 9.03 1.60 -3.43
N GLY A 237 9.92 1.62 -2.42
CA GLY A 237 11.32 1.20 -2.54
C GLY A 237 12.27 2.27 -3.06
N ARG A 238 11.78 3.45 -3.46
CA ARG A 238 12.63 4.59 -3.84
C ARG A 238 12.93 5.47 -2.64
N ARG A 239 14.08 6.15 -2.69
CA ARG A 239 14.44 7.14 -1.68
C ARG A 239 13.58 8.40 -1.87
N PRO A 240 12.84 8.87 -0.84
CA PRO A 240 12.08 10.11 -0.92
C PRO A 240 13.01 11.32 -1.02
N HIS A 241 12.56 12.37 -1.71
CA HIS A 241 13.23 13.67 -1.67
C HIS A 241 13.21 14.22 -0.25
N ASP A 242 14.23 14.99 0.15
CA ASP A 242 14.43 15.41 1.54
C ASP A 242 13.35 16.37 2.08
N GLN A 243 12.61 17.01 1.17
CA GLN A 243 11.52 17.95 1.46
C GLN A 243 10.12 17.35 1.24
N CYS A 244 10.02 16.06 0.90
CA CYS A 244 8.72 15.43 0.69
C CYS A 244 8.21 14.74 1.96
N ALA A 245 6.91 14.85 2.18
CA ALA A 245 6.13 14.00 3.06
C ALA A 245 6.39 12.53 2.70
N THR A 246 6.47 11.70 3.72
CA THR A 246 6.71 10.25 3.57
C THR A 246 5.52 9.45 4.07
N HIS A 247 4.69 10.05 4.91
CA HIS A 247 3.51 9.44 5.50
C HIS A 247 2.25 10.21 5.13
N ARG A 248 1.14 9.49 5.02
CA ARG A 248 -0.19 10.02 4.74
C ARG A 248 -1.20 9.44 5.71
N ILE A 249 -1.83 10.28 6.54
CA ILE A 249 -2.97 9.88 7.35
C ILE A 249 -4.23 10.10 6.52
N VAL A 250 -5.03 9.04 6.33
CA VAL A 250 -6.33 9.09 5.67
C VAL A 250 -7.40 8.98 6.75
N PHE A 251 -8.09 10.08 7.01
CA PHE A 251 -8.95 10.19 8.18
C PHE A 251 -10.19 9.30 8.09
N GLY A 252 -10.82 9.21 6.92
CA GLY A 252 -11.97 8.34 6.68
C GLY A 252 -11.66 6.85 6.86
N GLU A 253 -10.41 6.44 6.61
CA GLU A 253 -9.97 5.04 6.75
C GLU A 253 -9.42 4.72 8.15
N GLY A 254 -9.16 5.74 8.99
CA GLY A 254 -8.44 5.53 10.25
C GLY A 254 -7.08 4.87 10.05
N ARG A 255 -6.35 5.25 8.98
CA ARG A 255 -5.08 4.62 8.59
C ARG A 255 -4.00 5.63 8.22
N GLU A 256 -2.76 5.33 8.61
CA GLU A 256 -1.55 5.98 8.14
C GLU A 256 -0.86 5.09 7.11
N VAL A 257 -0.52 5.63 5.94
CA VAL A 257 0.13 4.95 4.82
C VAL A 257 1.57 5.42 4.69
N PHE A 258 2.50 4.48 4.51
CA PHE A 258 3.93 4.77 4.30
C PHE A 258 4.22 4.82 2.80
N MET A 259 4.18 6.01 2.20
CA MET A 259 4.13 6.18 0.73
C MET A 259 5.34 5.59 0.00
N TYR A 260 6.54 5.61 0.61
CA TYR A 260 7.78 5.13 0.00
C TYR A 260 8.25 3.76 0.53
N ALA A 261 7.88 3.40 1.75
CA ALA A 261 8.24 2.09 2.31
C ALA A 261 7.24 0.99 1.89
N GLY A 262 6.03 1.39 1.49
CA GLY A 262 4.89 0.50 1.36
C GLY A 262 4.34 0.10 2.72
N GLY A 263 3.05 -0.22 2.76
CA GLY A 263 2.35 -0.59 3.99
C GLY A 263 1.73 0.60 4.71
N GLY A 264 1.49 0.43 6.00
CA GLY A 264 0.82 1.42 6.84
C GLY A 264 0.45 0.86 8.20
N ARG A 265 -0.15 1.69 9.05
CA ARG A 265 -0.63 1.33 10.39
C ARG A 265 -1.98 1.96 10.69
N ARG A 266 -2.70 1.41 11.66
CA ARG A 266 -3.98 1.96 12.11
C ARG A 266 -3.74 3.23 12.92
N VAL A 267 -4.64 4.19 12.77
CA VAL A 267 -4.68 5.40 13.59
C VAL A 267 -6.05 5.54 14.23
N ARG A 268 -6.12 6.21 15.37
CA ARG A 268 -7.39 6.54 16.02
C ARG A 268 -7.29 7.88 16.73
N ARG A 269 -8.44 8.53 16.87
CA ARG A 269 -8.61 9.74 17.67
C ARG A 269 -9.25 9.36 19.00
N ARG A 270 -8.62 9.74 20.12
CA ARG A 270 -9.11 9.54 21.49
C ARG A 270 -9.47 10.90 22.09
N GLY A 271 -10.72 11.11 22.44
CA GLY A 271 -11.22 12.39 22.97
C GLY A 271 -12.73 12.52 22.80
N PRO A 272 -13.32 13.66 23.17
CA PRO A 272 -14.73 13.93 22.86
C PRO A 272 -14.96 13.78 21.36
N ALA A 273 -16.09 13.19 20.96
CA ALA A 273 -16.43 13.05 19.55
C ALA A 273 -16.36 14.43 18.87
N ALA A 274 -15.79 14.47 17.67
CA ALA A 274 -16.00 15.65 16.82
C ALA A 274 -17.50 15.82 16.59
N ASP A 275 -17.92 17.06 16.34
CA ASP A 275 -19.33 17.39 16.10
C ASP A 275 -19.95 16.38 15.11
N ALA A 276 -21.18 15.93 15.37
CA ALA A 276 -21.85 14.92 14.56
C ALA A 276 -21.92 15.34 13.08
N ALA A 277 -22.13 16.64 12.82
CA ALA A 277 -22.10 17.21 11.48
C ALA A 277 -20.73 17.03 10.78
N HIS A 278 -19.65 17.14 11.55
CA HIS A 278 -18.29 16.93 11.06
C HIS A 278 -18.03 15.46 10.69
N MET A 279 -18.49 14.53 11.52
CA MET A 279 -18.39 13.10 11.24
C MET A 279 -19.19 12.69 10.01
N GLU A 280 -20.36 13.28 9.80
CA GLU A 280 -21.21 13.01 8.65
C GLU A 280 -20.58 13.52 7.34
N PHE A 281 -20.00 14.73 7.36
CA PHE A 281 -19.23 15.28 6.26
C PHE A 281 -18.05 14.37 5.88
N MET A 282 -17.28 13.91 6.86
CA MET A 282 -16.12 13.05 6.64
C MET A 282 -16.50 11.66 6.11
N ARG A 283 -17.65 11.11 6.53
CA ARG A 283 -18.18 9.86 5.96
C ARG A 283 -18.65 10.04 4.52
N GLY A 284 -19.27 11.17 4.20
CA GLY A 284 -19.72 11.48 2.83
C GLY A 284 -18.60 11.69 1.81
N LEU A 285 -17.38 11.97 2.27
CA LEU A 285 -16.18 12.09 1.42
C LEU A 285 -15.53 10.76 1.07
N VAL A 286 -15.88 9.67 1.75
CA VAL A 286 -15.51 8.33 1.31
C VAL A 286 -16.45 7.98 0.13
N PRO A 287 -15.94 7.65 -1.06
CA PRO A 287 -16.78 7.23 -2.18
C PRO A 287 -17.70 6.09 -1.72
N GLY A 288 -19.01 6.39 -1.72
CA GLY A 288 -20.09 5.67 -1.03
C GLY A 288 -19.88 4.20 -0.68
N GLU A 289 -19.70 3.92 0.61
CA GLU A 289 -20.14 2.68 1.22
C GLU A 289 -21.63 2.84 1.57
N VAL A 290 -22.51 2.22 0.76
CA VAL A 290 -23.97 2.31 0.95
C VAL A 290 -24.37 1.39 2.11
N ASP A 291 -25.03 1.95 3.12
CA ASP A 291 -25.50 1.27 4.34
C ASP A 291 -26.11 -0.13 4.09
N ALA A 292 -25.43 -1.16 4.56
CA ALA A 292 -25.98 -2.50 4.72
C ALA A 292 -26.84 -2.56 5.99
N GLY A 293 -28.07 -2.05 5.93
CA GLY A 293 -28.89 -1.83 7.14
C GLY A 293 -30.39 -2.14 7.04
N GLY A 294 -30.81 -3.03 6.13
CA GLY A 294 -32.21 -3.45 6.00
C GLY A 294 -32.52 -4.80 6.64
N CYS A 295 -32.23 -5.01 7.93
CA CYS A 295 -32.60 -6.24 8.64
C CYS A 295 -33.88 -6.04 9.47
N ARG A 296 -35.02 -6.24 8.82
CA ARG A 296 -36.36 -6.25 9.43
C ARG A 296 -36.49 -7.57 10.22
N ARG A 297 -36.40 -7.53 11.56
CA ARG A 297 -36.79 -8.67 12.41
C ARG A 297 -38.30 -8.74 12.48
N GLU A 298 -38.88 -9.74 11.81
CA GLU A 298 -40.19 -10.26 12.16
C GLU A 298 -40.09 -10.91 13.54
N ALA A 299 -40.81 -10.36 14.53
CA ALA A 299 -41.07 -11.02 15.79
C ALA A 299 -42.58 -11.24 15.89
N GLY A 300 -43.01 -12.46 15.54
CA GLY A 300 -44.34 -12.97 15.83
C GLY A 300 -44.38 -13.69 17.18
N ALA A 301 -45.36 -13.30 17.99
CA ALA A 301 -46.06 -14.06 19.03
C ALA A 301 -45.33 -14.46 20.33
N GLN A 302 -45.76 -13.87 21.47
CA GLN A 302 -46.42 -14.60 22.57
C GLN A 302 -47.00 -13.65 23.65
N GLN A 303 -48.31 -13.77 23.87
CA GLN A 303 -49.10 -13.80 25.13
C GLN A 303 -48.53 -13.11 26.40
N ARG A 304 -49.20 -12.17 27.09
CA ARG A 304 -50.45 -12.23 27.92
C ARG A 304 -50.09 -12.00 29.41
N TRP A 305 -50.97 -11.29 30.15
CA TRP A 305 -50.98 -10.96 31.60
C TRP A 305 -50.04 -9.80 32.00
N GLU A 306 -50.36 -8.78 32.82
CA GLU A 306 -51.47 -8.41 33.70
C GLU A 306 -51.36 -6.91 34.11
N ARG A 307 -52.50 -6.29 34.48
CA ARG A 307 -52.74 -5.22 35.49
C ARG A 307 -51.75 -4.04 35.55
N HIS A 308 -52.17 -2.78 35.45
CA HIS A 308 -53.17 -2.06 36.25
C HIS A 308 -53.55 -0.78 35.50
#